data_AF-A0A962FK89-F1
#
_entry.id   AF-A0A962FK89-F1
#
_cell.length_a   1.000
_cell.length_b   1.000
_cell.length_c   1.000
_cell.angle_alpha   90.00
_cell.angle_beta   90.00
_cell.angle_gamma   90.00
#
_symmetry.space_group_name_H-M   'P 1'
#
loop_
_entity.id
_entity.type
_entity.pdbx_description
1 polymer ?
#
loop_
_entity_poly.entity_id
_entity_poly.type
_entity_poly.pdbx_seq_one_letter_code
_entity_poly.pdbx_strand_id
1 'polypeptide(L)' 'IEPTESESKQSLDLFIATLRDLAEAAQRGDLARFKEAPRLAPRRRLDETRAAREPKLRWRRETNR' A
#
# COMPACT_ATOMS: atom_id res chain seq x y z
N ILE A 1 -7.05 14.08 0.50
CA ILE A 1 -6.14 13.83 -0.64
C ILE A 1 -5.52 15.16 -0.96
N GLU A 2 -4.21 15.31 -0.76
CA GLU A 2 -3.49 16.56 -0.99
C GLU A 2 -2.50 16.33 -2.14
N PRO A 3 -2.83 16.76 -3.37
CA PRO A 3 -1.83 16.87 -4.42
C PRO A 3 -1.01 18.13 -4.18
N THR A 4 0.31 17.98 -4.05
CA THR A 4 1.20 19.14 -3.93
C THR A 4 1.17 19.95 -5.23
N GLU A 5 1.60 21.22 -5.15
CA GLU A 5 1.57 22.17 -6.25
C GLU A 5 2.43 21.76 -7.46
N SER A 6 3.34 20.81 -7.27
CA SER A 6 4.23 20.29 -8.32
C SER A 6 3.55 19.23 -9.20
N GLU A 7 2.38 18.73 -8.83
CA GLU A 7 1.71 17.68 -9.58
C GLU A 7 1.05 18.22 -10.86
N SER A 8 1.31 17.53 -11.97
CA SER A 8 0.73 17.89 -13.26
C SER A 8 -0.76 17.53 -13.32
N LYS A 9 -1.53 18.25 -14.15
CA LYS A 9 -2.94 17.89 -14.42
C LYS A 9 -3.08 16.42 -14.87
N GLN A 10 -2.15 15.95 -15.70
CA GLN A 10 -2.15 14.56 -16.19
C GLN A 10 -1.98 13.54 -15.05
N SER A 11 -1.07 13.80 -14.10
CA SER A 11 -0.89 12.97 -12.90
C SER A 11 -2.19 12.89 -12.10
N LEU A 12 -2.87 14.04 -11.92
CA LEU A 12 -4.14 14.12 -11.19
C LEU A 12 -5.27 13.38 -11.90
N ASP A 13 -5.40 13.54 -13.23
CA ASP A 13 -6.41 12.82 -14.02
C ASP A 13 -6.21 11.30 -13.91
N LEU A 14 -4.97 10.81 -13.99
CA LEU A 14 -4.65 9.40 -13.84
C LEU A 14 -4.99 8.89 -12.43
N PHE A 15 -4.68 9.67 -11.39
CA PHE A 15 -5.02 9.33 -10.01
C PHE A 15 -6.55 9.25 -9.81
N ILE A 16 -7.31 10.21 -10.35
CA ILE A 16 -8.78 10.22 -10.32
C ILE A 16 -9.34 8.97 -11.03
N ALA A 17 -8.84 8.66 -12.23
CA ALA A 17 -9.27 7.48 -12.97
C ALA A 17 -9.00 6.18 -12.19
N THR A 18 -7.84 6.10 -11.53
CA THR A 18 -7.48 4.96 -10.69
C THR A 18 -8.44 4.80 -9.49
N LEU A 19 -8.79 5.89 -8.81
CA LEU A 19 -9.76 5.84 -7.71
C LEU A 19 -11.16 5.42 -8.16
N ARG A 20 -11.60 5.88 -9.35
CA ARG A 20 -12.88 5.46 -9.94
C ARG A 20 -12.91 3.96 -10.20
N ASP A 21 -11.86 3.40 -10.82
CA ASP A 21 -11.76 1.96 -11.06
C ASP A 21 -11.81 1.16 -9.75
N LEU A 22 -11.10 1.62 -8.71
CA LEU A 22 -11.14 0.97 -7.39
C LEU A 22 -12.54 1.04 -6.76
N ALA A 23 -13.23 2.18 -6.85
CA ALA A 23 -14.59 2.33 -6.33
C ALA A 23 -15.56 1.38 -7.03
N GLU A 24 -15.50 1.30 -8.36
CA GLU A 24 -16.34 0.39 -9.13
C GLU A 24 -16.01 -1.08 -8.83
N ALA A 25 -14.73 -1.44 -8.70
CA ALA A 25 -14.33 -2.80 -8.33
C ALA A 25 -14.86 -3.21 -6.95
N ALA A 26 -14.85 -2.28 -5.99
CA ALA A 26 -15.46 -2.51 -4.68
C ALA A 26 -16.97 -2.70 -4.79
N GLN A 27 -17.68 -1.88 -5.57
CA GLN A 27 -19.12 -2.01 -5.81
C GLN A 27 -19.48 -3.33 -6.50
N ARG A 28 -18.61 -3.83 -7.40
CA ARG A 28 -18.76 -5.14 -8.06
C ARG A 28 -18.42 -6.34 -7.17
N GLY A 29 -17.95 -6.11 -5.93
CA GLY A 29 -17.65 -7.17 -4.98
C GLY A 29 -16.30 -7.88 -5.21
N ASP A 30 -15.35 -7.25 -5.91
CA ASP A 30 -13.99 -7.78 -6.13
C ASP A 30 -13.14 -7.70 -4.85
N LEU A 31 -13.54 -8.41 -3.80
CA LEU A 31 -12.94 -8.34 -2.46
C LEU A 31 -11.50 -8.86 -2.44
N ALA A 32 -11.21 -9.88 -3.25
CA ALA A 32 -9.89 -10.51 -3.32
C ALA A 32 -8.81 -9.50 -3.75
N ARG A 33 -9.14 -8.63 -4.72
CA ARG A 33 -8.27 -7.54 -5.16
C ARG A 33 -7.76 -6.65 -4.02
N PHE A 34 -8.61 -6.33 -3.05
CA PHE A 34 -8.24 -5.45 -1.94
C PHE A 34 -7.49 -6.19 -0.82
N LYS A 35 -7.91 -7.42 -0.50
CA LYS A 35 -7.28 -8.22 0.56
C LYS A 35 -5.85 -8.65 0.21
N GLU A 36 -5.61 -8.95 -1.07
CA GLU A 36 -4.31 -9.41 -1.55
C GLU A 36 -3.35 -8.27 -1.90
N ALA A 37 -3.82 -7.02 -1.91
CA ALA A 37 -2.97 -5.88 -2.20
C ALA A 37 -1.94 -5.62 -1.08
N PRO A 38 -0.69 -5.24 -1.41
CA PRO A 38 -0.13 -5.13 -2.77
C PRO A 38 0.38 -6.48 -3.32
N ARG A 39 0.18 -6.72 -4.62
CA ARG A 39 0.58 -7.98 -5.29
C ARG A 39 1.99 -7.95 -5.89
N LEU A 40 2.41 -6.80 -6.42
CA LEU A 40 3.68 -6.64 -7.16
C LEU A 40 4.73 -5.82 -6.40
N ALA A 41 4.41 -5.36 -5.19
CA ALA A 41 5.37 -4.65 -4.37
C ALA A 41 6.46 -5.61 -3.86
N PRO A 42 7.70 -5.15 -3.64
CA PRO A 42 8.79 -5.98 -3.12
C PRO A 42 8.52 -6.53 -1.71
N ARG A 43 7.50 -6.00 -1.02
CA ARG A 43 7.04 -6.45 0.30
C ARG A 43 5.52 -6.51 0.30
N ARG A 44 4.97 -7.49 1.03
CA ARG A 44 3.53 -7.61 1.32
C ARG A 44 3.12 -6.68 2.47
N ARG A 45 1.82 -6.65 2.78
CA ARG A 45 1.27 -5.95 3.95
C ARG A 45 2.03 -6.36 5.22
N LEU A 46 2.51 -5.36 5.95
CA LEU A 46 3.28 -5.56 7.18
C LEU A 46 2.35 -5.95 8.33
N ASP A 47 2.87 -6.73 9.26
CA ASP A 47 2.20 -7.03 10.53
C ASP A 47 2.50 -5.92 11.53
N GLU A 48 1.70 -4.86 11.47
CA GLU A 48 1.80 -3.68 12.34
C GLU A 48 1.55 -4.04 13.82
N THR A 49 0.67 -5.02 14.09
CA THR A 49 0.36 -5.45 15.46
C THR A 49 1.58 -6.07 16.12
N ARG A 50 2.24 -7.00 15.43
CA ARG A 50 3.49 -7.59 15.94
C ARG A 50 4.61 -6.56 15.99
N ALA A 51 4.72 -5.68 15.00
CA ALA A 51 5.75 -4.62 15.00
C ALA A 51 5.61 -3.69 16.23
N ALA A 52 4.39 -3.38 16.65
CA ALA A 52 4.14 -2.58 17.85
C ALA A 52 4.40 -3.34 19.16
N ARG A 53 4.07 -4.64 19.22
CA ARG A 53 4.26 -5.48 20.43
C ARG A 53 5.71 -5.97 20.61
N GLU A 54 6.43 -6.20 19.52
CA GLU A 54 7.80 -6.73 19.49
C GLU A 54 8.72 -5.88 18.58
N PRO A 55 8.96 -4.61 18.93
CA PRO A 55 9.64 -3.68 18.04
C PRO A 55 11.13 -4.01 17.86
N LYS A 56 11.55 -4.25 16.62
CA LYS A 56 12.96 -4.38 16.22
C LYS A 56 13.52 -3.02 15.79
N LEU A 57 13.91 -2.21 16.77
CA LEU A 57 14.30 -0.79 16.56
C LEU A 57 15.72 -0.56 16.04
N ARG A 58 16.57 -1.59 16.06
CA ARG A 58 17.93 -1.50 15.55
C ARG A 58 18.25 -2.75 14.76
N TRP A 59 19.02 -2.56 13.70
CA TRP A 59 19.61 -3.68 12.99
C TRP A 59 20.58 -4.42 13.92
N ARG A 60 20.53 -5.75 13.91
CA ARG A 60 21.52 -6.61 14.55
C ARG A 60 21.99 -7.61 13.50
N ARG A 61 23.29 -7.72 13.33
CA ARG A 61 23.88 -8.77 12.51
C ARG A 61 23.48 -10.11 13.13
N GLU A 62 22.80 -10.97 12.38
CA GLU A 62 22.59 -12.35 12.81
C GLU A 62 23.97 -13.00 12.96
N THR A 63 24.30 -13.34 14.21
CA THR A 63 25.53 -14.06 14.54
C THR A 63 25.12 -15.50 14.77
N ASN A 64 24.75 -16.21 13.70
CA ASN A 64 24.67 -17.67 13.76
C ASN A 64 26.11 -18.21 13.75
N ARG A 65 26.54 -18.75 14.89
CA ARG A 65 27.57 -19.79 14.96
C ARG A 65 26.87 -21.14 14.96
#